data_AF-A0AAV0XPS0-F1
#
_entry.id   AF-A0AAV0XPS0-F1
#
_cell.length_a   1.000
_cell.length_b   1.000
_cell.length_c   1.000
_cell.angle_alpha   90.00
_cell.angle_beta   90.00
_cell.angle_gamma   90.00
#
_symmetry.space_group_name_H-M   'P 1'
#
loop_
_entity.id
_entity.type
_entity.pdbx_description
1 polymer ?
#
loop_
_entity_poly.entity_id
_entity_poly.type
_entity_poly.pdbx_seq_one_letter_code
_entity_poly.pdbx_strand_id
1 'polypeptide(L)'
;MKALETLGQKPKEWGPLFLTILLLKLNNETLKEWEIKSVKDKIPSFTELIQFIEDRFQISESIESSKYINSESAAKEKGLTKFSKNNKYKAATSSTAFTSTVTADMRVISRKQ
;
A
#
# COMPACT_ATOMS: atom_id res chain seq x y z
N MET A 1 -1.93 -30.55 20.29
CA MET A 1 -2.52 -31.41 19.22
C MET A 1 -2.56 -32.89 19.61
N LYS A 2 -1.46 -33.51 20.10
CA LYS A 2 -1.42 -34.95 20.45
C LYS A 2 -2.54 -35.42 21.39
N ALA A 3 -2.89 -34.62 22.40
CA ALA A 3 -3.98 -34.98 23.32
C ALA A 3 -5.36 -35.14 22.64
N LEU A 4 -5.65 -34.35 21.60
CA LEU A 4 -6.89 -34.45 20.82
C LEU A 4 -6.83 -35.66 19.88
N GLU A 5 -5.67 -35.93 19.29
CA GLU A 5 -5.45 -37.14 18.47
C GLU A 5 -5.64 -38.42 19.31
N THR A 6 -5.20 -38.43 20.56
CA THR A 6 -5.43 -39.52 21.52
C THR A 6 -6.91 -39.72 21.86
N LEU A 7 -7.72 -38.67 21.74
CA LEU A 7 -9.18 -38.70 21.92
C LEU A 7 -9.93 -39.16 20.66
N GLY A 8 -9.22 -39.52 19.57
CA GLY A 8 -9.81 -39.91 18.29
C GLY A 8 -10.28 -38.73 17.42
N GLN A 9 -10.04 -37.49 17.86
CA GLN A 9 -10.28 -36.31 17.04
C GLN A 9 -9.19 -36.21 15.97
N LYS A 10 -9.51 -35.54 14.85
CA LYS A 10 -8.55 -35.29 13.76
C LYS A 10 -8.28 -33.79 13.56
N PRO A 11 -7.51 -33.14 14.45
CA PRO A 11 -7.29 -31.71 14.40
C PRO A 11 -6.68 -31.19 13.09
N LYS A 12 -5.96 -32.04 12.35
CA LYS A 12 -5.36 -31.72 11.05
C LYS A 12 -6.40 -31.54 9.94
N GLU A 13 -7.58 -32.12 10.09
CA GLU A 13 -8.69 -32.01 9.12
C GLU A 13 -9.61 -30.81 9.44
N TRP A 14 -9.40 -30.11 10.56
CA TRP A 14 -10.25 -28.99 10.97
C TRP A 14 -9.98 -27.69 10.20
N GLY A 15 -9.13 -27.72 9.16
CA GLY A 15 -8.77 -26.55 8.36
C GLY A 15 -9.95 -25.63 7.99
N PRO A 16 -11.03 -26.16 7.37
CA PRO A 16 -12.21 -25.38 7.03
C PRO A 16 -12.94 -24.80 8.25
N LEU A 17 -13.00 -25.56 9.35
CA LEU A 17 -13.72 -25.15 10.56
C LEU A 17 -12.98 -24.00 11.27
N PHE A 18 -11.66 -24.08 11.35
CA PHE A 18 -10.83 -22.98 11.83
C PHE A 18 -10.91 -21.75 10.92
N LEU A 19 -10.90 -21.97 9.60
CA LEU A 19 -11.06 -20.90 8.62
C LEU A 19 -12.36 -20.12 8.88
N THR A 20 -13.49 -20.82 9.03
CA THR A 20 -14.79 -20.17 9.32
C THR A 20 -14.76 -19.38 10.64
N ILE A 21 -14.18 -19.94 11.71
CA ILE A 21 -14.08 -19.26 13.01
C ILE A 21 -13.22 -17.99 12.90
N LEU A 22 -12.11 -18.03 12.15
CA LEU A 22 -11.30 -16.84 11.94
C LEU A 22 -12.03 -15.79 11.10
N LEU A 23 -12.69 -16.19 10.02
CA LEU A 23 -13.44 -15.27 9.16
C LEU A 23 -14.53 -14.54 9.96
N LEU A 24 -15.21 -15.23 10.88
CA LEU A 24 -16.19 -14.64 11.81
C LEU A 24 -15.60 -13.56 12.73
N LYS A 25 -14.29 -13.59 12.98
CA LYS A 25 -13.59 -12.64 13.85
C LYS A 25 -13.01 -11.45 13.10
N LEU A 26 -12.93 -11.51 11.77
CA LEU A 26 -12.45 -10.39 10.96
C LEU A 26 -13.50 -9.28 10.92
N ASN A 27 -13.02 -8.04 10.88
CA ASN A 27 -13.87 -6.89 10.63
C ASN A 27 -14.36 -6.90 9.17
N ASN A 28 -15.52 -6.30 8.94
CA ASN A 28 -16.21 -6.30 7.64
C ASN A 28 -15.34 -5.80 6.47
N GLU A 29 -14.44 -4.84 6.72
CA GLU A 29 -13.54 -4.32 5.70
C GLU A 29 -12.51 -5.37 5.26
N THR A 30 -11.79 -5.95 6.21
CA THR A 30 -10.78 -6.99 5.94
C THR A 30 -11.41 -8.26 5.36
N LEU A 31 -12.64 -8.59 5.78
CA LEU A 31 -13.39 -9.73 5.24
C LEU A 31 -13.74 -9.51 3.76
N LYS A 32 -14.23 -8.32 3.38
CA LYS A 32 -14.51 -8.00 1.98
C LYS A 32 -13.26 -8.08 1.11
N GLU A 33 -12.15 -7.54 1.59
CA GLU A 33 -10.88 -7.62 0.86
C GLU A 33 -10.40 -9.06 0.68
N TRP A 34 -10.58 -9.88 1.72
CA TRP A 34 -10.30 -11.31 1.64
C TRP A 34 -11.17 -12.01 0.59
N GLU A 35 -12.47 -11.74 0.54
CA GLU A 35 -13.39 -12.29 -0.47
C GLU A 35 -13.03 -11.86 -1.90
N ILE A 36 -12.46 -10.67 -2.07
CA ILE A 36 -11.98 -10.18 -3.38
C ILE A 36 -10.68 -10.89 -3.78
N LYS A 37 -9.75 -11.08 -2.85
CA LYS A 37 -8.41 -11.64 -3.11
C LYS A 37 -8.41 -13.17 -3.20
N SER A 38 -9.33 -13.84 -2.51
CA SER A 38 -9.41 -15.30 -2.45
C SER A 38 -9.91 -15.93 -3.76
N VAL A 39 -9.39 -17.12 -4.06
CA VAL A 39 -9.80 -17.89 -5.25
C VAL A 39 -11.20 -18.46 -5.02
N LYS A 40 -12.12 -18.17 -5.94
CA LYS A 40 -13.54 -18.58 -5.82
C LYS A 40 -13.78 -20.06 -6.11
N ASP A 41 -12.85 -20.72 -6.80
CA ASP A 41 -13.01 -22.09 -7.29
C ASP A 41 -12.59 -23.17 -6.27
N LYS A 42 -11.92 -22.78 -5.16
CA LYS A 42 -11.46 -23.70 -4.13
C LYS A 42 -11.60 -23.09 -2.75
N ILE A 43 -11.77 -23.93 -1.72
CA ILE A 43 -11.72 -23.48 -0.33
C ILE A 43 -10.27 -23.07 -0.03
N PRO A 44 -10.02 -21.81 0.36
CA PRO A 44 -8.68 -21.37 0.70
C PRO A 44 -8.19 -22.07 1.96
N SER A 45 -6.90 -22.36 2.00
CA SER A 45 -6.25 -22.98 3.14
C SER A 45 -6.16 -22.02 4.32
N PHE A 46 -6.07 -22.59 5.52
CA PHE A 46 -5.83 -21.82 6.73
C PHE A 46 -4.55 -20.97 6.64
N THR A 47 -3.49 -21.53 6.04
CA THR A 47 -2.21 -20.83 5.85
C THR A 47 -2.34 -19.61 4.94
N GLU A 48 -3.09 -19.70 3.85
CA GLU A 48 -3.35 -18.57 2.95
C GLU A 48 -4.08 -17.43 3.68
N LEU A 49 -5.04 -17.76 4.56
CA LEU A 49 -5.75 -16.75 5.35
C LEU A 49 -4.82 -16.06 6.37
N ILE A 50 -4.00 -16.83 7.09
CA ILE A 50 -3.05 -16.27 8.05
C ILE A 50 -2.05 -15.36 7.36
N GLN A 51 -1.50 -15.77 6.21
CA GLN A 51 -0.56 -14.92 5.46
C GLN A 51 -1.22 -13.61 5.02
N PHE A 52 -2.46 -13.65 4.54
CA PHE A 52 -3.19 -12.45 4.17
C PHE A 52 -3.39 -11.48 5.34
N ILE A 53 -3.73 -12.00 6.52
CA ILE A 53 -3.93 -11.17 7.72
C ILE A 53 -2.61 -10.52 8.13
N GLU A 54 -1.51 -11.28 8.10
CA GLU A 54 -0.17 -10.77 8.41
C GLU A 54 0.25 -9.65 7.44
N ASP A 55 0.08 -9.86 6.13
CA ASP A 55 0.39 -8.85 5.11
C ASP A 55 -0.40 -7.55 5.36
N ARG A 56 -1.70 -7.66 5.68
CA ARG A 56 -2.58 -6.52 6.00
C ARG A 56 -2.12 -5.79 7.25
N PHE A 57 -1.72 -6.53 8.27
CA PHE A 57 -1.21 -5.96 9.51
C PHE A 57 0.07 -5.15 9.28
N GLN A 58 1.03 -5.72 8.55
CA GLN A 58 2.29 -5.04 8.22
C GLN A 58 2.08 -3.76 7.42
N ILE A 59 1.16 -3.77 6.45
CA ILE A 59 0.79 -2.56 5.71
C ILE A 59 0.21 -1.51 6.66
N SER A 60 -0.69 -1.90 7.55
CA SER A 60 -1.30 -0.99 8.51
C SER A 60 -0.28 -0.39 9.48
N GLU A 61 0.66 -1.20 9.97
CA GLU A 61 1.77 -0.74 10.81
C GLU A 61 2.70 0.22 10.08
N SER A 62 3.05 -0.08 8.82
CA SER A 62 3.89 0.80 8.00
C SER A 62 3.21 2.15 7.75
N ILE A 63 1.90 2.17 7.54
CA ILE A 63 1.13 3.41 7.37
C ILE A 63 1.13 4.20 8.68
N GLU A 64 0.86 3.57 9.81
CA GLU A 64 0.80 4.26 11.10
C GLU A 64 2.17 4.80 11.54
N SER A 65 3.23 4.00 11.39
CA SER A 65 4.61 4.44 11.68
C SER A 65 5.06 5.62 10.81
N SER A 66 4.63 5.68 9.55
CA SER A 66 4.95 6.82 8.67
C SER A 66 4.35 8.16 9.16
N LYS A 67 3.20 8.13 9.83
CA LYS A 67 2.56 9.33 10.39
C LYS A 67 3.38 9.92 11.53
N TYR A 68 3.99 9.06 12.35
CA TYR A 68 4.84 9.49 13.47
C TYR A 68 6.09 10.23 12.97
N ILE A 69 6.74 9.73 11.91
CA ILE A 69 7.95 10.31 11.32
C ILE A 69 7.69 11.73 10.77
N ASN A 70 6.53 11.96 10.16
CA ASN A 70 6.18 13.27 9.61
C ASN A 70 5.86 14.31 10.70
N SER A 71 5.38 13.86 11.86
CA SER A 71 5.05 14.74 12.99
C SER A 71 6.28 15.26 13.76
N GLU A 72 7.35 14.46 13.90
CA GLU A 72 8.61 14.92 14.51
C GLU A 72 9.42 15.83 13.59
N SER A 73 9.32 15.62 12.27
CA SER A 73 10.03 16.42 11.27
C SER A 73 9.43 17.83 11.12
N ALA A 74 8.12 17.98 11.29
CA ALA A 74 7.44 19.28 11.28
C ALA A 74 7.64 20.11 12.57
N ALA A 75 8.01 19.48 13.69
CA ALA A 75 8.26 20.17 14.95
C ALA A 75 9.67 20.77 15.05
N LYS A 76 10.64 20.29 14.25
CA LYS A 76 12.04 20.77 14.26
C LYS A 76 12.32 21.92 13.29
N GLU A 77 11.38 22.31 12.43
CA GLU A 77 11.54 23.47 11.51
C GLU A 77 11.16 24.82 12.16
N LYS A 78 10.63 24.84 13.39
CA LYS A 78 10.43 26.09 14.15
C LYS A 78 11.65 26.43 15.00
N GLY A 79 12.81 26.54 14.36
CA GLY A 79 14.05 26.83 15.05
C GLY A 79 15.14 27.27 14.11
N LEU A 80 15.28 28.59 13.97
CA LEU A 80 16.40 29.30 13.36
C LEU A 80 16.38 29.37 11.83
N THR A 81 16.06 30.56 11.30
CA THR A 81 17.00 31.36 10.49
C THR A 81 16.43 32.76 10.30
N LYS A 82 16.85 33.69 11.17
CA LYS A 82 16.81 35.12 10.85
C LYS A 82 17.83 35.37 9.74
N PHE A 83 17.43 35.31 8.48
CA PHE A 83 18.16 35.95 7.40
C PHE A 83 17.44 37.22 6.98
N SER A 84 17.75 38.29 7.72
CA SER A 84 17.60 39.66 7.24
C SER A 84 18.63 39.89 6.14
N LYS A 85 18.22 39.84 4.86
CA LYS A 85 18.91 40.52 3.76
C LYS A 85 17.88 41.11 2.80
N ASN A 86 17.68 42.41 3.03
CA ASN A 86 17.08 43.40 2.15
C ASN A 86 17.56 43.21 0.69
N ASN A 87 16.64 42.98 -0.26
CA ASN A 87 16.93 43.36 -1.63
C ASN A 87 15.67 43.74 -2.41
N LYS A 88 15.65 45.01 -2.82
CA LYS A 88 14.57 45.65 -3.58
C LYS A 88 14.79 45.36 -5.07
N TYR A 89 14.05 44.42 -5.64
CA TYR A 89 13.87 44.38 -7.10
C TYR A 89 12.39 44.15 -7.41
N LYS A 90 11.76 45.20 -7.95
CA LYS A 90 10.49 45.11 -8.64
C LYS A 90 10.77 44.68 -10.08
N ALA A 91 10.06 43.67 -10.58
CA ALA A 91 9.40 43.68 -11.89
C ALA A 91 8.85 42.29 -12.22
N ALA A 92 7.66 42.30 -12.82
CA ALA A 92 6.84 41.17 -13.19
C ALA A 92 7.49 40.25 -14.24
N THR A 93 6.98 39.02 -14.35
CA THR A 93 6.21 38.53 -15.53
C THR A 93 6.28 37.00 -15.58
N SER A 94 5.10 36.40 -15.76
CA SER A 94 4.77 34.99 -15.96
C SER A 94 5.67 34.21 -16.93
N SER A 95 5.90 32.92 -16.66
CA SER A 95 6.02 31.88 -17.71
C SER A 95 5.88 30.47 -17.09
N THR A 96 4.73 29.80 -17.26
CA THR A 96 4.35 28.77 -18.26
C THR A 96 5.00 27.39 -18.09
N ALA A 97 4.11 26.39 -18.10
CA ALA A 97 4.35 24.99 -17.77
C ALA A 97 5.15 24.24 -18.84
N PHE A 98 5.87 23.21 -18.39
CA PHE A 98 6.67 22.31 -19.20
C PHE A 98 5.77 21.27 -19.90
N THR A 99 5.83 21.17 -21.24
CA THR A 99 5.28 20.05 -22.00
C THR A 99 6.43 19.30 -22.66
N SER A 100 6.52 17.99 -22.42
CA SER A 100 7.53 17.12 -23.01
C SER A 100 6.96 16.46 -24.27
N THR A 101 7.45 16.85 -25.45
CA THR A 101 7.17 16.17 -26.71
C THR A 101 8.33 15.23 -27.02
N VAL A 102 8.05 13.92 -27.11
CA VAL A 102 9.01 12.89 -27.51
C VAL A 102 9.19 12.91 -29.04
N THR A 103 10.42 13.15 -29.48
CA THR A 103 10.88 13.11 -30.88
C THR A 103 11.47 11.74 -31.19
N ALA A 104 10.98 11.07 -32.24
CA ALA A 104 11.65 9.99 -32.97
C ALA A 104 10.88 9.80 -34.30
N ASP A 105 11.45 9.55 -35.48
CA ASP A 105 12.78 9.72 -36.07
C ASP A 105 12.53 9.62 -37.61
N MET A 106 13.45 10.18 -38.39
CA MET A 106 13.56 10.34 -39.84
C MET A 106 12.79 9.41 -40.81
N ARG A 107 12.24 9.99 -41.90
CA ARG A 107 12.88 9.99 -43.23
C ARG A 107 12.11 10.80 -44.28
N VAL A 108 12.86 11.65 -44.95
CA VAL A 108 12.57 12.43 -46.16
C VAL A 108 12.22 11.52 -47.33
N ILE A 109 11.18 11.85 -48.11
CA ILE A 109 11.19 11.79 -49.59
C ILE A 109 10.29 12.92 -50.11
N SER A 110 10.92 13.79 -50.92
CA SER A 110 10.31 14.83 -51.73
C SER A 110 10.29 14.36 -53.17
N ARG A 111 9.22 14.62 -53.93
CA ARG A 111 9.26 15.19 -55.30
C ARG A 111 7.86 15.33 -55.92
N LYS A 112 7.60 16.55 -56.41
CA LYS A 112 6.57 16.94 -57.38
C LYS A 112 6.73 16.20 -58.72
N GLN A 113 5.61 15.88 -59.37
CA GLN A 113 5.12 16.58 -60.58
C GLN A 113 3.59 16.50 -60.59
#